data_AF-X1EPN3-F1
#
_entry.id   AF-X1EPN3-F1
#
_cell.length_a   1.000
_cell.length_b   1.000
_cell.length_c   1.000
_cell.angle_alpha   90.00
_cell.angle_beta   90.00
_cell.angle_gamma   90.00
#
_symmetry.space_group_name_H-M   'P 1'
#
loop_
_entity.id
_entity.type
_entity.pdbx_description
1 polymer ?
#
loop_
_entity_poly.entity_id
_entity_poly.type
_entity_poly.pdbx_seq_one_letter_code
_entity_poly.pdbx_strand_id
1 'polypeptide(L)'
;VSTGTGPYNEYIDPITINEWHNISHEEITELTKRGMPGVWTHGFYSGWAANYLFWFANTRNSIGRFYETFGNSIPDTKERELSESRISRVWYRPYPPLKKTMWSLRNNINYMQSGLLIALKYMADNRFDFVDNFYIKTKNAIQAGRNEAPYAWVIPREQKRPNATISFINLLLQQGVEVQQADQQLNWPLHEGKEETETGSTENKTDKEVKTKFKKAPKGSFIIRMDQPYRTLIRILLDKQNFPKDASPTYDDTGWCLPLLHQVK
;
A
#
# COMPACT_ATOMS: atom_id res chain seq x y z
N VAL A 1 17.33 3.02 -2.31
CA VAL A 1 15.85 3.01 -2.41
C VAL A 1 15.28 2.18 -1.27
N SER A 2 14.20 2.62 -0.65
CA SER A 2 13.57 1.88 0.45
C SER A 2 12.54 0.88 -0.10
N THR A 3 12.95 -0.37 -0.30
CA THR A 3 12.02 -1.49 -0.59
C THR A 3 11.65 -2.30 0.63
N GLY A 4 12.41 -2.17 1.72
CA GLY A 4 12.32 -2.91 2.98
C GLY A 4 12.33 -4.42 2.89
N THR A 5 11.98 -5.04 4.01
CA THR A 5 12.09 -6.49 4.24
C THR A 5 10.75 -7.14 4.60
N GLY A 6 9.66 -6.36 4.61
CA GLY A 6 8.36 -6.80 5.08
C GLY A 6 8.25 -6.97 6.61
N PRO A 7 7.12 -7.51 7.11
CA PRO A 7 5.98 -8.01 6.33
C PRO A 7 5.32 -6.89 5.53
N TYR A 8 5.06 -7.13 4.25
CA TYR A 8 4.43 -6.14 3.39
C TYR A 8 2.94 -6.03 3.66
N ASN A 9 2.33 -4.87 3.36
CA ASN A 9 0.89 -4.71 3.42
C ASN A 9 0.22 -5.71 2.47
N GLU A 10 -0.66 -6.53 3.04
CA GLU A 10 -1.34 -7.64 2.37
C GLU A 10 -2.25 -7.21 1.20
N TYR A 11 -2.61 -5.92 1.11
CA TYR A 11 -3.47 -5.40 0.03
C TYR A 11 -2.69 -5.07 -1.24
N ILE A 12 -1.37 -4.99 -1.15
CA ILE A 12 -0.52 -4.70 -2.30
C ILE A 12 -0.33 -5.97 -3.10
N ASP A 13 -0.55 -5.88 -4.41
CA ASP A 13 -0.29 -7.02 -5.29
C ASP A 13 1.21 -7.41 -5.23
N PRO A 14 1.55 -8.70 -5.03
CA PRO A 14 2.93 -9.17 -4.96
C PRO A 14 3.78 -8.78 -6.18
N ILE A 15 3.18 -8.61 -7.36
CA ILE A 15 3.88 -8.15 -8.55
C ILE A 15 4.45 -6.73 -8.33
N THR A 16 3.68 -5.83 -7.72
CA THR A 16 4.15 -4.46 -7.40
C THR A 16 5.36 -4.50 -6.47
N ILE A 17 5.37 -5.40 -5.47
CA ILE A 17 6.49 -5.57 -4.55
C ILE A 17 7.74 -6.02 -5.32
N ASN A 18 7.60 -6.99 -6.21
CA ASN A 18 8.71 -7.47 -7.04
C ASN A 18 9.22 -6.38 -8.00
N GLU A 19 8.33 -5.58 -8.59
CA GLU A 19 8.72 -4.45 -9.44
C GLU A 19 9.53 -3.40 -8.67
N TRP A 20 9.21 -3.13 -7.39
CA TRP A 20 10.05 -2.27 -6.55
C TRP A 20 11.47 -2.81 -6.44
N HIS A 21 11.61 -4.12 -6.21
CA HIS A 21 12.91 -4.77 -6.09
C HIS A 21 13.66 -4.79 -7.42
N ASN A 22 13.02 -5.16 -8.53
CA ASN A 22 13.65 -5.24 -9.85
C ASN A 22 14.30 -3.91 -10.23
N ILE A 23 13.55 -2.81 -10.12
CA ILE A 23 14.07 -1.48 -10.45
C ILE A 23 15.17 -1.07 -9.47
N SER A 24 15.06 -1.43 -8.19
CA SER A 24 16.10 -1.11 -7.19
C SER A 24 17.42 -1.82 -7.46
N HIS A 25 17.38 -3.08 -7.91
CA HIS A 25 18.57 -3.82 -8.27
C HIS A 25 19.22 -3.26 -9.54
N GLU A 26 18.42 -2.80 -10.50
CA GLU A 26 18.95 -2.11 -11.69
C GLU A 26 19.64 -0.79 -11.30
N GLU A 27 19.00 0.03 -10.47
CA GLU A 27 19.58 1.29 -9.97
C GLU A 27 20.92 1.05 -9.26
N ILE A 28 20.99 0.04 -8.39
CA ILE A 28 22.23 -0.32 -7.69
C ILE A 28 23.30 -0.77 -8.70
N THR A 29 22.94 -1.62 -9.66
CA THR A 29 23.85 -2.11 -10.70
C THR A 29 24.44 -0.95 -11.49
N GLU A 30 23.60 -0.07 -12.02
CA GLU A 30 24.00 1.02 -12.90
C GLU A 30 24.79 2.12 -12.16
N LEU A 31 24.42 2.45 -10.93
CA LEU A 31 25.19 3.41 -10.12
C LEU A 31 26.53 2.82 -9.67
N THR A 32 26.58 1.51 -9.38
CA THR A 32 27.84 0.82 -9.08
C THR A 32 28.78 0.81 -10.28
N LYS A 33 28.27 0.54 -11.50
CA LYS A 33 29.06 0.64 -12.75
C LYS A 33 29.68 2.02 -12.96
N ARG A 34 29.03 3.07 -12.47
CA ARG A 34 29.50 4.47 -12.54
C ARG A 34 30.44 4.86 -11.39
N GLY A 35 30.81 3.91 -10.54
CA GLY A 35 31.69 4.18 -9.39
C GLY A 35 31.02 5.05 -8.32
N MET A 36 29.69 5.02 -8.21
CA MET A 36 28.95 5.78 -7.20
C MET A 36 28.69 4.91 -5.95
N PRO A 37 29.44 5.09 -4.85
CA PRO A 37 29.29 4.29 -3.64
C PRO A 37 28.06 4.70 -2.83
N GLY A 38 27.65 3.85 -1.89
CA GLY A 38 26.62 4.18 -0.91
C GLY A 38 25.18 4.06 -1.42
N VAL A 39 24.97 3.40 -2.57
CA VAL A 39 23.64 3.02 -3.06
C VAL A 39 23.30 1.63 -2.53
N TRP A 40 22.10 1.49 -1.97
CA TRP A 40 21.62 0.26 -1.35
C TRP A 40 20.09 0.18 -1.37
N THR A 41 19.55 -1.01 -1.05
CA THR A 41 18.12 -1.32 -1.03
C THR A 41 17.71 -2.00 0.29
N HIS A 42 16.43 -2.34 0.48
CA HIS A 42 15.89 -2.91 1.72
C HIS A 42 15.92 -1.96 2.94
N GLY A 43 15.98 -0.64 2.71
CA GLY A 43 15.67 0.36 3.75
C GLY A 43 14.22 0.24 4.21
N PHE A 44 13.94 0.63 5.44
CA PHE A 44 12.66 0.43 6.16
C PHE A 44 11.41 0.86 5.35
N TYR A 45 10.80 -0.04 4.60
CA TYR A 45 9.55 0.21 3.87
C TYR A 45 8.75 -1.09 3.75
N SER A 46 7.45 -1.02 3.99
CA SER A 46 6.60 -2.21 4.04
C SER A 46 5.24 -2.01 3.42
N GLY A 47 4.93 -0.82 2.92
CA GLY A 47 3.62 -0.55 2.34
C GLY A 47 2.50 -0.33 3.37
N TRP A 48 2.81 -0.34 4.67
CA TRP A 48 1.81 -0.10 5.72
C TRP A 48 1.61 1.40 6.04
N ALA A 49 2.36 2.30 5.40
CA ALA A 49 2.24 3.75 5.51
C ALA A 49 1.85 4.36 4.15
N ALA A 50 0.54 4.46 3.89
CA ALA A 50 -0.09 4.83 2.62
C ALA A 50 -0.42 6.32 2.51
N ASN A 51 0.23 7.14 3.32
CA ASN A 51 0.03 8.58 3.48
C ASN A 51 0.88 9.43 2.53
N TYR A 52 1.89 8.84 1.86
CA TYR A 52 2.77 9.57 0.94
C TYR A 52 2.18 9.66 -0.48
N LEU A 53 2.46 10.77 -1.18
CA LEU A 53 1.90 11.05 -2.51
C LEU A 53 2.04 9.88 -3.49
N PHE A 54 3.21 9.23 -3.57
CA PHE A 54 3.46 8.14 -4.53
C PHE A 54 2.50 6.95 -4.42
N TRP A 55 1.73 6.83 -3.34
CA TRP A 55 0.67 5.84 -3.20
C TRP A 55 -0.48 5.98 -4.18
N PHE A 56 -0.66 7.16 -4.80
CA PHE A 56 -1.61 7.29 -5.90
C PHE A 56 -1.30 6.29 -7.02
N ALA A 57 -0.03 5.90 -7.21
CA ALA A 57 0.36 4.93 -8.22
C ALA A 57 0.21 3.49 -7.71
N ASN A 58 0.74 3.18 -6.52
CA ASN A 58 0.70 1.84 -5.93
C ASN A 58 -0.74 1.31 -5.73
N THR A 59 -1.69 2.20 -5.41
CA THR A 59 -3.11 1.85 -5.24
C THR A 59 -3.89 1.73 -6.56
N ARG A 60 -3.24 2.00 -7.70
CA ARG A 60 -3.83 2.00 -9.05
C ARG A 60 -3.15 1.00 -9.98
N ASN A 61 -2.73 -0.13 -9.42
CA ASN A 61 -2.05 -1.21 -10.15
C ASN A 61 -0.78 -0.72 -10.88
N SER A 62 -0.22 0.41 -10.45
CA SER A 62 1.00 1.01 -10.97
C SER A 62 2.05 1.08 -9.86
N ILE A 63 3.18 1.76 -10.11
CA ILE A 63 4.33 1.77 -9.22
C ILE A 63 4.60 3.19 -8.75
N GLY A 64 4.67 3.34 -7.42
CA GLY A 64 5.16 4.54 -6.74
C GLY A 64 6.33 4.17 -5.84
N ARG A 65 7.42 4.94 -5.94
CA ARG A 65 8.66 4.74 -5.18
C ARG A 65 9.23 6.11 -4.78
N PHE A 66 10.11 6.13 -3.80
CA PHE A 66 10.88 7.32 -3.43
C PHE A 66 12.34 6.96 -3.16
N TYR A 67 13.20 7.98 -3.26
CA TYR A 67 14.59 7.89 -2.85
C TYR A 67 14.76 8.50 -1.48
N GLU A 68 15.52 7.82 -0.63
CA GLU A 68 16.05 8.41 0.58
C GLU A 68 17.56 8.58 0.41
N THR A 69 18.00 9.84 0.47
CA THR A 69 19.42 10.18 0.39
C THR A 69 19.88 10.79 1.69
N PHE A 70 21.13 10.55 2.03
CA PHE A 70 21.74 11.10 3.22
C PHE A 70 21.61 12.63 3.27
N GLY A 71 21.20 13.20 4.40
CA GLY A 71 20.92 14.62 4.54
C GLY A 71 21.74 15.29 5.64
N ASN A 72 21.95 16.60 5.49
CA ASN A 72 22.53 17.45 6.54
C ASN A 72 21.43 18.16 7.38
N SER A 73 20.16 17.83 7.17
CA SER A 73 18.96 18.54 7.68
C SER A 73 18.82 20.01 7.24
N ILE A 74 19.91 20.62 6.75
CA ILE A 74 20.00 21.94 6.15
C ILE A 74 20.80 21.84 4.84
N PRO A 75 20.66 22.79 3.89
CA PRO A 75 21.32 22.73 2.58
C PRO A 75 22.82 23.09 2.62
N ASP A 76 23.53 22.75 3.69
CA ASP A 76 24.97 23.00 3.83
C ASP A 76 25.82 21.90 3.19
N THR A 77 27.06 22.28 2.85
CA THR A 77 28.13 21.35 2.49
C THR A 77 29.03 21.10 3.70
N LYS A 78 29.12 19.85 4.18
CA LYS A 78 29.87 19.49 5.40
C LYS A 78 30.62 18.18 5.21
N GLU A 79 31.74 18.03 5.91
CA GLU A 79 32.38 16.72 6.05
C GLU A 79 31.51 15.84 6.95
N ARG A 80 31.33 14.59 6.53
CA ARG A 80 30.51 13.60 7.22
C ARG A 80 31.34 12.38 7.50
N GLU A 81 31.39 12.00 8.77
CA GLU A 81 31.93 10.72 9.22
C GLU A 81 30.77 9.76 9.50
N LEU A 82 30.82 8.59 8.88
CA LEU A 82 29.79 7.55 9.00
C LEU A 82 30.23 6.47 10.00
N SER A 83 29.25 5.88 10.69
CA SER A 83 29.48 4.74 11.59
C SER A 83 29.92 3.49 10.82
N GLU A 84 30.60 2.57 11.50
CA GLU A 84 31.01 1.28 10.93
C GLU A 84 29.84 0.49 10.32
N SER A 85 28.68 0.51 10.99
CA SER A 85 27.45 -0.11 10.48
C SER A 85 26.93 0.50 9.17
N ARG A 86 27.28 1.76 8.86
CA ARG A 86 26.90 2.43 7.61
C ARG A 86 27.90 2.22 6.47
N ILE A 87 29.11 1.74 6.76
CA ILE A 87 30.17 1.52 5.77
C ILE A 87 30.52 0.04 5.55
N SER A 88 29.87 -0.88 6.26
CA SER A 88 30.08 -2.31 6.06
C SER A 88 29.52 -2.81 4.71
N ARG A 89 30.20 -3.73 4.06
CA ARG A 89 29.64 -4.44 2.91
C ARG A 89 28.69 -5.53 3.40
N VAL A 90 27.45 -5.48 2.94
CA VAL A 90 26.40 -6.48 3.25
C VAL A 90 25.60 -6.77 1.98
N TRP A 91 24.79 -7.83 2.00
CA TRP A 91 24.09 -8.32 0.80
C TRP A 91 23.21 -7.25 0.11
N TYR A 92 22.57 -6.35 0.88
CA TYR A 92 21.74 -5.27 0.34
C TYR A 92 22.51 -3.96 0.07
N ARG A 93 23.80 -3.89 0.42
CA ARG A 93 24.73 -2.77 0.21
C ARG A 93 26.09 -3.30 -0.27
N PRO A 94 26.20 -3.66 -1.55
CA PRO A 94 27.42 -4.27 -2.10
C PRO A 94 28.58 -3.27 -2.23
N TYR A 95 28.28 -2.00 -2.52
CA TYR A 95 29.26 -0.92 -2.61
C TYR A 95 28.99 0.15 -1.54
N PRO A 96 29.52 -0.01 -0.31
CA PRO A 96 29.24 0.90 0.79
C PRO A 96 29.84 2.29 0.57
N PRO A 97 29.30 3.33 1.25
CA PRO A 97 29.85 4.68 1.19
C PRO A 97 31.24 4.76 1.85
N LEU A 98 31.96 5.85 1.58
CA LEU A 98 33.23 6.17 2.24
C LEU A 98 33.01 6.50 3.72
N LYS A 99 34.00 6.19 4.57
CA LYS A 99 33.98 6.55 6.01
C LYS A 99 33.87 8.04 6.22
N LYS A 100 34.62 8.82 5.45
CA LYS A 100 34.58 10.28 5.43
C LYS A 100 34.29 10.77 4.03
N THR A 101 33.34 11.70 3.89
CA THR A 101 33.06 12.37 2.62
C THR A 101 32.57 13.79 2.87
N MET A 102 32.97 14.72 2.00
CA MET A 102 32.24 15.98 1.87
C MET A 102 30.88 15.69 1.25
N TRP A 103 29.81 16.15 1.88
CA TRP A 103 28.45 15.94 1.42
C TRP A 103 27.66 17.24 1.39
N SER A 104 26.93 17.46 0.30
CA SER A 104 26.13 18.65 0.02
C SER A 104 24.76 18.27 -0.53
N LEU A 105 23.84 19.23 -0.59
CA LEU A 105 22.56 19.07 -1.29
C LEU A 105 22.75 18.66 -2.77
N ARG A 106 23.83 19.12 -3.42
CA ARG A 106 24.14 18.74 -4.81
C ARG A 106 24.44 17.25 -4.95
N ASN A 107 25.05 16.61 -3.95
CA ASN A 107 25.24 15.17 -3.97
C ASN A 107 23.88 14.44 -3.96
N ASN A 108 22.93 14.86 -3.11
CA ASN A 108 21.58 14.29 -3.09
C ASN A 108 20.90 14.40 -4.44
N ILE A 109 20.91 15.59 -5.04
CA ILE A 109 20.31 15.83 -6.36
C ILE A 109 20.95 14.91 -7.42
N ASN A 110 22.28 14.84 -7.46
CA ASN A 110 22.97 14.01 -8.44
C ASN A 110 22.64 12.52 -8.29
N TYR A 111 22.60 12.00 -7.06
CA TYR A 111 22.23 10.61 -6.80
C TYR A 111 20.77 10.33 -7.16
N MET A 112 19.83 11.18 -6.73
CA MET A 112 18.40 10.98 -7.01
C MET A 112 18.08 11.13 -8.49
N GLN A 113 18.65 12.13 -9.17
CA GLN A 113 18.46 12.33 -10.61
C GLN A 113 19.02 11.15 -11.40
N SER A 114 20.20 10.65 -11.04
CA SER A 114 20.79 9.48 -11.70
C SER A 114 19.92 8.24 -11.51
N GLY A 115 19.49 7.97 -10.28
CA GLY A 115 18.57 6.86 -9.97
C GLY A 115 17.25 6.96 -10.75
N LEU A 116 16.64 8.15 -10.78
CA LEU A 116 15.39 8.39 -11.51
C LEU A 116 15.55 8.14 -13.01
N LEU A 117 16.62 8.65 -13.63
CA LEU A 117 16.86 8.44 -15.06
C LEU A 117 17.11 6.96 -15.39
N ILE A 118 17.82 6.23 -14.52
CA ILE A 118 18.01 4.78 -14.66
C ILE A 118 16.68 4.05 -14.55
N ALA A 119 15.84 4.38 -13.56
CA ALA A 119 14.53 3.77 -13.37
C ALA A 119 13.60 4.01 -14.57
N LEU A 120 13.56 5.24 -15.10
CA LEU A 120 12.78 5.59 -16.27
C LEU A 120 13.26 4.84 -17.52
N LYS A 121 14.58 4.71 -17.70
CA LYS A 121 15.15 3.91 -18.78
C LYS A 121 14.77 2.43 -18.64
N TYR A 122 14.93 1.85 -17.46
CA TYR A 122 14.56 0.45 -17.21
C TYR A 122 13.08 0.20 -17.51
N MET A 123 12.20 1.12 -17.12
CA MET A 123 10.78 1.02 -17.45
C MET A 123 10.52 1.13 -18.96
N ALA A 124 11.20 2.03 -19.67
CA ALA A 124 11.06 2.18 -21.11
C ALA A 124 11.56 0.94 -21.90
N ASP A 125 12.68 0.38 -21.46
CA ASP A 125 13.27 -0.82 -22.06
C ASP A 125 12.38 -2.05 -21.82
N ASN A 126 11.77 -2.17 -20.64
CA ASN A 126 10.90 -3.29 -20.24
C ASN A 126 9.39 -2.94 -20.30
N ARG A 127 9.00 -1.99 -21.17
CA ARG A 127 7.64 -1.42 -21.20
C ARG A 127 6.51 -2.43 -21.35
N PHE A 128 6.75 -3.52 -22.09
CA PHE A 128 5.73 -4.55 -22.30
C PHE A 128 5.43 -5.31 -21.01
N ASP A 129 6.46 -5.63 -20.23
CA ASP A 129 6.31 -6.29 -18.93
C ASP A 129 5.53 -5.41 -17.97
N PHE A 130 5.81 -4.10 -17.91
CA PHE A 130 5.08 -3.18 -17.03
C PHE A 130 3.61 -3.00 -17.44
N VAL A 131 3.30 -2.99 -18.75
CA VAL A 131 1.91 -2.93 -19.22
C VAL A 131 1.17 -4.24 -18.96
N ASP A 132 1.83 -5.38 -19.17
CA ASP A 132 1.27 -6.69 -18.86
C ASP A 132 1.03 -6.83 -17.36
N ASN A 133 2.01 -6.48 -16.52
CA ASN A 133 1.86 -6.46 -15.07
C ASN A 133 0.73 -5.54 -14.62
N PHE A 134 0.58 -4.35 -15.20
CA PHE A 134 -0.56 -3.47 -14.92
C PHE A 134 -1.91 -4.17 -15.20
N TYR A 135 -2.01 -4.87 -16.34
CA TYR A 135 -3.19 -5.64 -16.71
C TYR A 135 -3.44 -6.81 -15.75
N ILE A 136 -2.41 -7.61 -15.44
CA ILE A 136 -2.50 -8.76 -14.55
C ILE A 136 -2.90 -8.33 -13.13
N LYS A 137 -2.27 -7.29 -12.57
CA LYS A 137 -2.64 -6.74 -11.26
C LYS A 137 -4.09 -6.26 -11.23
N THR A 138 -4.56 -5.64 -12.31
CA THR A 138 -5.97 -5.24 -12.44
C THR A 138 -6.91 -6.44 -12.46
N LYS A 139 -6.55 -7.51 -13.20
CA LYS A 139 -7.32 -8.76 -13.22
C LYS A 139 -7.35 -9.43 -11.84
N ASN A 140 -6.22 -9.49 -11.14
CA ASN A 140 -6.13 -10.01 -9.78
C ASN A 140 -7.04 -9.24 -8.83
N ALA A 141 -7.03 -7.90 -8.87
CA ALA A 141 -7.89 -7.06 -8.05
C ALA A 141 -9.39 -7.36 -8.26
N ILE A 142 -9.84 -7.47 -9.51
CA ILE A 142 -11.23 -7.81 -9.83
C ILE A 142 -11.57 -9.23 -9.35
N GLN A 143 -10.68 -10.21 -9.59
CA GLN A 143 -10.91 -11.60 -9.17
C GLN A 143 -10.99 -11.73 -7.64
N ALA A 144 -10.06 -11.12 -6.90
CA ALA A 144 -10.09 -11.07 -5.45
C ALA A 144 -11.39 -10.42 -4.94
N GLY A 145 -11.87 -9.37 -5.61
CA GLY A 145 -13.14 -8.72 -5.27
C GLY A 145 -14.38 -9.60 -5.44
N ARG A 146 -14.32 -10.59 -6.33
CA ARG A 146 -15.40 -11.57 -6.53
C ARG A 146 -15.34 -12.73 -5.55
N ASN A 147 -14.13 -13.11 -5.13
CA ASN A 147 -13.87 -14.38 -4.47
C ASN A 147 -13.51 -14.24 -2.99
N GLU A 148 -13.19 -13.03 -2.52
CA GLU A 148 -12.73 -12.79 -1.16
C GLU A 148 -13.53 -11.66 -0.50
N ALA A 149 -13.84 -11.83 0.79
CA ALA A 149 -14.44 -10.78 1.58
C ALA A 149 -13.44 -9.63 1.86
N PRO A 150 -13.93 -8.38 2.00
CA PRO A 150 -15.30 -7.94 1.74
C PRO A 150 -15.62 -7.95 0.25
N TYR A 151 -16.85 -8.32 -0.11
CA TYR A 151 -17.34 -8.30 -1.50
C TYR A 151 -17.90 -6.93 -1.92
N ALA A 152 -18.40 -6.17 -0.95
CA ALA A 152 -18.87 -4.81 -1.15
C ALA A 152 -18.89 -4.05 0.19
N TRP A 153 -18.78 -2.73 0.10
CA TRP A 153 -19.13 -1.82 1.19
C TRP A 153 -20.50 -1.23 0.91
N VAL A 154 -21.35 -1.21 1.94
CA VAL A 154 -22.65 -0.54 1.88
C VAL A 154 -22.63 0.62 2.85
N ILE A 155 -22.85 1.83 2.33
CA ILE A 155 -22.95 3.05 3.13
C ILE A 155 -24.42 3.47 3.11
N PRO A 156 -25.17 3.25 4.21
CA PRO A 156 -26.58 3.60 4.28
C PRO A 156 -26.82 5.07 3.96
N ARG A 157 -27.94 5.39 3.31
CA ARG A 157 -28.32 6.79 3.04
C ARG A 157 -28.49 7.62 4.31
N GLU A 158 -28.98 6.98 5.37
CA GLU A 158 -29.29 7.57 6.67
C GLU A 158 -28.03 7.68 7.56
N GLN A 159 -27.11 8.56 7.17
CA GLN A 159 -25.93 8.87 7.96
C GLN A 159 -26.18 10.04 8.91
N LYS A 160 -25.55 10.02 10.08
CA LYS A 160 -25.60 11.14 11.06
C LYS A 160 -25.12 12.46 10.46
N ARG A 161 -24.17 12.41 9.51
CA ARG A 161 -23.56 13.59 8.87
C ARG A 161 -23.69 13.52 7.34
N PRO A 162 -24.89 13.83 6.78
CA PRO A 162 -25.16 13.64 5.36
C PRO A 162 -24.21 14.42 4.44
N ASN A 163 -23.85 15.67 4.78
CA ASN A 163 -22.92 16.46 3.97
C ASN A 163 -21.50 15.86 3.97
N ALA A 164 -21.02 15.39 5.13
CA ALA A 164 -19.71 14.73 5.22
C ALA A 164 -19.70 13.41 4.44
N THR A 165 -20.80 12.66 4.48
CA THR A 165 -20.97 11.44 3.67
C THR A 165 -20.93 11.78 2.18
N ILE A 166 -21.62 12.82 1.73
CA ILE A 166 -21.59 13.23 0.33
C ILE A 166 -20.17 13.64 -0.10
N SER A 167 -19.47 14.44 0.70
CA SER A 167 -18.07 14.80 0.42
C SER A 167 -17.16 13.57 0.34
N PHE A 168 -17.38 12.59 1.22
CA PHE A 168 -16.65 11.33 1.22
C PHE A 168 -16.93 10.50 -0.04
N ILE A 169 -18.20 10.35 -0.45
CA ILE A 169 -18.56 9.65 -1.70
C ILE A 169 -17.97 10.37 -2.92
N ASN A 170 -18.05 11.71 -2.97
CA ASN A 170 -17.46 12.50 -4.04
C ASN A 170 -15.93 12.34 -4.09
N LEU A 171 -15.26 12.25 -2.96
CA LEU A 171 -13.82 11.97 -2.90
C LEU A 171 -13.51 10.59 -3.51
N LEU A 172 -14.29 9.56 -3.18
CA LEU A 172 -14.10 8.22 -3.76
C LEU A 172 -14.30 8.25 -5.29
N LEU A 173 -15.36 8.90 -5.77
CA LEU A 173 -15.63 9.08 -7.20
C LEU A 173 -14.51 9.85 -7.90
N GLN A 174 -13.99 10.92 -7.28
CA GLN A 174 -12.86 11.68 -7.81
C GLN A 174 -11.57 10.84 -7.88
N GLN A 175 -11.44 9.88 -6.96
CA GLN A 175 -10.38 8.88 -6.98
C GLN A 175 -10.71 7.68 -7.90
N GLY A 176 -11.73 7.78 -8.76
CA GLY A 176 -12.07 6.76 -9.76
C GLY A 176 -12.67 5.48 -9.18
N VAL A 177 -13.05 5.46 -7.89
CA VAL A 177 -13.77 4.34 -7.30
C VAL A 177 -15.19 4.30 -7.86
N GLU A 178 -15.61 3.14 -8.34
CA GLU A 178 -16.97 2.91 -8.81
C GLU A 178 -17.91 2.81 -7.60
N VAL A 179 -18.87 3.75 -7.54
CA VAL A 179 -19.91 3.81 -6.52
C VAL A 179 -21.26 3.70 -7.20
N GLN A 180 -22.08 2.76 -6.74
CA GLN A 180 -23.45 2.57 -7.18
C GLN A 180 -24.41 3.11 -6.12
N GLN A 181 -25.62 3.50 -6.53
CA GLN A 181 -26.69 3.87 -5.62
C GLN A 181 -27.82 2.86 -5.73
N ALA A 182 -28.27 2.36 -4.58
CA ALA A 182 -29.37 1.40 -4.51
C ALA A 182 -30.69 2.07 -4.93
N ASP A 183 -31.37 1.50 -5.92
CA ASP A 183 -32.69 1.92 -6.39
C ASP A 183 -33.85 1.34 -5.55
N GLN A 184 -33.53 0.36 -4.71
CA GLN A 184 -34.41 -0.32 -3.78
C GLN A 184 -33.70 -0.59 -2.43
N GLN A 185 -34.46 -1.08 -1.44
CA GLN A 185 -33.89 -1.49 -0.17
C GLN A 185 -33.00 -2.72 -0.36
N LEU A 186 -31.81 -2.69 0.26
CA LEU A 186 -30.88 -3.82 0.28
C LEU A 186 -31.12 -4.66 1.54
N ASN A 187 -31.04 -5.98 1.41
CA ASN A 187 -31.04 -6.92 2.53
C ASN A 187 -29.96 -7.99 2.30
N TRP A 188 -29.09 -8.23 3.27
CA TRP A 188 -28.05 -9.26 3.17
C TRP A 188 -27.82 -9.96 4.52
N PRO A 189 -27.42 -11.23 4.53
CA PRO A 189 -27.24 -11.97 5.77
C PRO A 189 -26.10 -11.37 6.60
N LEU A 190 -26.30 -11.27 7.91
CA LEU A 190 -25.20 -11.08 8.86
C LEU A 190 -24.45 -12.41 8.97
N HIS A 191 -23.20 -12.42 8.51
CA HIS A 191 -22.23 -13.37 9.05
C HIS A 191 -21.75 -12.81 10.39
N GLU A 192 -22.28 -13.35 11.49
CA GLU A 192 -21.59 -13.26 12.77
C GLU A 192 -20.30 -14.07 12.58
N GLY A 193 -19.15 -13.40 12.59
CA GLY A 193 -17.86 -14.06 12.47
C GLY A 193 -17.77 -15.14 13.55
N LYS A 194 -17.27 -16.32 13.21
CA LYS A 194 -16.88 -17.30 14.23
C LYS A 194 -15.88 -16.59 15.14
N GLU A 195 -16.28 -16.29 16.37
CA GLU A 195 -15.31 -16.23 17.44
C GLU A 195 -14.55 -17.56 17.40
N GLU A 196 -13.23 -17.51 17.36
CA GLU A 196 -12.38 -18.67 17.62
C GLU A 196 -12.69 -19.13 19.05
N THR A 197 -13.73 -19.96 19.20
CA THR A 197 -13.95 -20.70 20.42
C THR A 197 -12.85 -21.74 20.47
N GLU A 198 -11.90 -21.52 21.38
CA GLU A 198 -10.94 -22.49 21.84
C GLU A 198 -11.60 -23.87 21.99
N THR A 199 -10.90 -24.86 21.47
CA THR A 199 -11.22 -26.28 21.55
C THR A 199 -11.55 -26.72 22.97
N GLY A 200 -12.77 -27.22 23.17
CA GLY A 200 -13.11 -27.89 24.43
C GLY A 200 -14.56 -28.39 24.47
N SER A 201 -14.70 -29.72 24.44
CA SER A 201 -15.87 -30.53 24.80
C SER A 201 -17.04 -30.66 23.80
N THR A 202 -17.11 -31.87 23.25
CA THR A 202 -18.29 -32.59 22.77
C THR A 202 -19.47 -32.50 23.75
N GLU A 203 -20.64 -32.05 23.26
CA GLU A 203 -21.92 -32.74 23.47
C GLU A 203 -23.09 -32.08 22.70
N ASN A 204 -23.91 -32.96 22.08
CA ASN A 204 -25.32 -32.82 21.71
C ASN A 204 -25.82 -31.56 20.98
N LYS A 205 -25.84 -31.62 19.64
CA LYS A 205 -26.64 -30.69 18.80
C LYS A 205 -28.05 -31.24 18.58
N THR A 206 -28.99 -30.72 19.37
CA THR A 206 -30.38 -30.57 18.96
C THR A 206 -30.45 -29.51 17.84
N ASP A 207 -31.28 -29.76 16.82
CA ASP A 207 -31.57 -28.83 15.72
C ASP A 207 -32.17 -27.51 16.27
N LYS A 208 -31.29 -26.56 16.58
CA LYS A 208 -31.68 -25.15 16.75
C LYS A 208 -31.67 -24.49 15.38
N GLU A 209 -32.86 -24.12 14.89
CA GLU A 209 -33.01 -23.20 13.76
C GLU A 209 -32.11 -21.97 13.97
N VAL A 210 -31.04 -21.87 13.18
CA VAL A 210 -30.20 -20.67 13.15
C VAL A 210 -31.00 -19.59 12.43
N LYS A 211 -31.70 -18.73 13.18
CA LYS A 211 -32.35 -17.54 12.62
C LYS A 211 -31.27 -16.64 12.02
N THR A 212 -31.12 -16.67 10.70
CA THR A 212 -30.21 -15.78 9.98
C THR A 212 -30.69 -14.34 10.16
N LYS A 213 -29.93 -13.53 10.91
CA LYS A 213 -30.17 -12.08 10.99
C LYS A 213 -29.79 -11.44 9.66
N PHE A 214 -30.52 -10.43 9.22
CA PHE A 214 -30.22 -9.68 8.01
C PHE A 214 -29.86 -8.24 8.37
N LYS A 215 -28.80 -7.71 7.74
CA LYS A 215 -28.60 -6.26 7.65
C LYS A 215 -29.48 -5.70 6.56
N LYS A 216 -29.92 -4.46 6.76
CA LYS A 216 -30.75 -3.71 5.82
C LYS A 216 -30.12 -2.36 5.55
N ALA A 217 -30.22 -1.87 4.32
CA ALA A 217 -29.92 -0.48 3.98
C ALA A 217 -31.04 0.09 3.11
N PRO A 218 -31.52 1.31 3.38
CA PRO A 218 -32.65 1.89 2.66
C PRO A 218 -32.31 2.14 1.18
N LYS A 219 -33.37 2.33 0.37
CA LYS A 219 -33.23 2.88 -0.99
C LYS A 219 -32.39 4.16 -0.95
N GLY A 220 -31.53 4.33 -1.94
CA GLY A 220 -30.62 5.47 -2.06
C GLY A 220 -29.29 5.30 -1.32
N SER A 221 -29.06 4.16 -0.66
CA SER A 221 -27.75 3.83 -0.04
C SER A 221 -26.68 3.61 -1.10
N PHE A 222 -25.42 3.91 -0.76
CA PHE A 222 -24.30 3.73 -1.69
C PHE A 222 -23.69 2.33 -1.54
N ILE A 223 -23.29 1.75 -2.66
CA ILE A 223 -22.65 0.43 -2.76
C ILE A 223 -21.31 0.62 -3.48
N ILE A 224 -20.24 0.19 -2.83
CA ILE A 224 -18.91 0.12 -3.42
C ILE A 224 -18.59 -1.34 -3.57
N ARG A 225 -18.72 -1.87 -4.78
CA ARG A 225 -18.40 -3.27 -5.08
C ARG A 225 -16.89 -3.48 -5.05
N MET A 226 -16.42 -4.62 -4.56
CA MET A 226 -14.98 -4.88 -4.49
C MET A 226 -14.44 -5.53 -5.77
N ASP A 227 -15.29 -6.02 -6.67
CA ASP A 227 -14.91 -6.58 -7.96
C ASP A 227 -14.69 -5.52 -9.05
N GLN A 228 -13.86 -4.53 -8.72
CA GLN A 228 -13.47 -3.42 -9.59
C GLN A 228 -11.94 -3.23 -9.62
N PRO A 229 -11.37 -2.57 -10.65
CA PRO A 229 -9.92 -2.40 -10.80
C PRO A 229 -9.18 -1.80 -9.60
N TYR A 230 -9.84 -0.93 -8.83
CA TYR A 230 -9.25 -0.20 -7.71
C TYR A 230 -9.60 -0.80 -6.34
N ARG A 231 -9.83 -2.12 -6.27
CA ARG A 231 -10.03 -2.86 -5.01
C ARG A 231 -8.98 -2.52 -3.95
N THR A 232 -7.70 -2.50 -4.33
CA THR A 232 -6.59 -2.20 -3.41
C THR A 232 -6.70 -0.80 -2.80
N LEU A 233 -7.04 0.22 -3.60
CA LEU A 233 -7.32 1.56 -3.08
C LEU A 233 -8.44 1.53 -2.04
N ILE A 234 -9.53 0.83 -2.34
CA ILE A 234 -10.69 0.74 -1.44
C ILE A 234 -10.30 0.05 -0.12
N ARG A 235 -9.54 -1.07 -0.19
CA ARG A 235 -9.05 -1.75 1.02
C ARG A 235 -8.18 -0.82 1.87
N ILE A 236 -7.21 -0.14 1.24
CA ILE A 236 -6.31 0.80 1.93
C ILE A 236 -7.08 1.95 2.59
N LEU A 237 -8.11 2.50 1.93
CA LEU A 237 -8.86 3.64 2.46
C LEU A 237 -9.91 3.24 3.50
N LEU A 238 -10.61 2.13 3.29
CA LEU A 238 -11.83 1.80 4.04
C LEU A 238 -11.60 0.79 5.16
N ASP A 239 -10.66 -0.14 4.99
CA ASP A 239 -10.41 -1.13 6.03
C ASP A 239 -9.74 -0.53 7.25
N LYS A 240 -10.03 -1.14 8.39
CA LYS A 240 -9.19 -1.02 9.57
C LYS A 240 -7.87 -1.74 9.27
N GLN A 241 -6.78 -1.00 9.19
CA GLN A 241 -5.46 -1.58 8.96
C GLN A 241 -5.04 -2.43 10.17
N ASN A 242 -4.66 -3.67 9.93
CA ASN A 242 -4.22 -4.63 10.96
C ASN A 242 -2.71 -4.84 10.85
N PHE A 243 -1.93 -3.88 11.35
CA PHE A 243 -0.49 -3.98 11.33
C PHE A 243 0.00 -5.18 12.21
N PRO A 244 0.91 -6.04 11.73
CA PRO A 244 1.33 -7.22 12.48
C PRO A 244 2.08 -6.85 13.77
N LYS A 245 1.76 -7.52 14.89
CA LYS A 245 2.31 -7.21 16.22
C LYS A 245 3.83 -7.36 16.30
N ASP A 246 4.38 -8.37 15.61
CA ASP A 246 5.80 -8.71 15.64
C ASP A 246 6.59 -8.14 14.44
N ALA A 247 5.95 -7.26 13.65
CA ALA A 247 6.61 -6.62 12.52
C ALA A 247 7.65 -5.59 13.00
N SER A 248 8.69 -5.41 12.18
CA SER A 248 9.61 -4.28 12.33
C SER A 248 8.84 -2.96 12.19
N PRO A 249 9.28 -1.89 12.89
CA PRO A 249 8.62 -0.59 12.78
C PRO A 249 8.46 -0.15 11.34
N THR A 250 7.29 0.39 11.03
CA THR A 250 6.99 0.97 9.73
C THR A 250 7.74 2.28 9.52
N TYR A 251 7.78 2.71 8.26
CA TYR A 251 8.34 4.01 7.91
C TYR A 251 7.60 5.16 8.61
N ASP A 252 6.29 5.02 8.79
CA ASP A 252 5.42 6.07 9.35
C ASP A 252 4.14 5.45 9.96
N ASP A 253 3.21 6.32 10.38
CA ASP A 253 1.89 5.96 10.89
C ASP A 253 1.19 4.89 10.04
N THR A 254 0.60 3.89 10.69
CA THR A 254 -0.13 2.77 10.04
C THR A 254 -1.61 2.74 10.40
N GLY A 255 -2.03 3.56 11.37
CA GLY A 255 -3.39 3.60 11.88
C GLY A 255 -4.25 4.64 11.17
N TRP A 256 -4.91 4.26 10.08
CA TRP A 256 -5.96 5.08 9.48
C TRP A 256 -7.16 4.23 9.03
N CYS A 257 -8.30 4.90 8.91
CA CYS A 257 -9.52 4.39 8.29
C CYS A 257 -10.38 5.59 7.91
N LEU A 258 -10.53 5.85 6.61
CA LEU A 258 -11.13 7.07 6.11
C LEU A 258 -12.60 7.23 6.53
N PRO A 259 -13.44 6.17 6.56
CA PRO A 259 -14.79 6.25 7.14
C PRO A 259 -14.82 6.79 8.57
N LEU A 260 -13.89 6.37 9.44
CA LEU A 260 -13.84 6.85 10.83
C LEU A 260 -13.47 8.34 10.90
N LEU A 261 -12.52 8.79 10.06
CA LEU A 261 -12.14 10.20 9.96
C LEU A 261 -13.30 11.08 9.48
N HIS A 262 -14.12 10.56 8.56
CA HIS A 262 -15.31 11.25 8.04
C HIS A 262 -16.59 11.00 8.86
N GLN A 263 -16.52 10.17 9.90
CA GLN A 263 -17.65 9.73 10.73
C GLN A 263 -18.80 9.10 9.91
N VAL A 264 -18.44 8.30 8.92
CA VAL A 264 -19.33 7.47 8.10
C VAL A 264 -19.36 6.06 8.68
N LYS A 265 -20.56 5.49 8.83
CA LYS A 265 -20.79 4.12 9.32
C LYS A 265 -21.16 3.16 8.21
#